data_AF-A0A8C9HBC6-F1
#
_entry.id   AF-A0A8C9HBC6-F1
#
_cell.length_a   1.000
_cell.length_b   1.000
_cell.length_c   1.000
_cell.angle_alpha   90.00
_cell.angle_beta   90.00
_cell.angle_gamma   90.00
#
_symmetry.space_group_name_H-M   'P 1'
#
loop_
_entity.id
_entity.type
_entity.pdbx_description
1 polymer ?
#
loop_
_entity_poly.entity_id
_entity_poly.type
_entity_poly.pdbx_seq_one_letter_code
_entity_poly.pdbx_strand_id
1 'polypeptide(L)'
;MRDPALGLELVSGGGASSRRVGTRRPRPPAPLSDWPAPAGHCGPPARPSRRRRSSSPLGLAMSSSPVKRQRMESALDQLKQFTTVVADTGDFHAIDEYKPQDATTNPSLILAAAQMPAYQELVEEAIAYGRKLGRSQEDQIKNAIDKLFVLFGAEILKKIPGRVSTEVDARLSFDKDAMVARARRLIELYKEAGISKDRILIKLSSTWEGIQAGKSALCSRASSLTCW
;
A
#
# COMPACT_ATOMS: atom_id res chain seq x y z
N MET A 1 62.66 16.39 -18.60
CA MET A 1 62.85 15.65 -17.33
C MET A 1 61.57 15.74 -16.52
N ARG A 2 61.22 14.67 -15.81
CA ARG A 2 59.96 14.46 -15.07
C ARG A 2 59.91 15.27 -13.75
N ASP A 3 58.79 15.96 -13.52
CA ASP A 3 57.84 15.95 -12.37
C ASP A 3 58.34 15.96 -10.89
N PRO A 4 57.49 16.24 -9.87
CA PRO A 4 56.78 17.48 -9.46
C PRO A 4 57.07 17.87 -7.99
N ALA A 5 56.57 19.02 -7.52
CA ALA A 5 56.43 19.28 -6.07
C ALA A 5 55.15 20.06 -5.72
N LEU A 6 54.56 19.60 -4.64
CA LEU A 6 53.27 19.91 -4.03
C LEU A 6 53.13 21.36 -3.56
N GLY A 7 51.91 21.90 -3.65
CA GLY A 7 51.51 23.14 -2.98
C GLY A 7 50.04 23.09 -2.58
N LEU A 8 49.77 22.54 -1.39
CA LEU A 8 48.53 22.78 -0.66
C LEU A 8 48.56 24.21 -0.10
N GLU A 9 47.58 25.05 -0.44
CA GLU A 9 47.26 26.23 0.36
C GLU A 9 45.97 26.02 1.14
N LEU A 10 46.12 26.13 2.47
CA LEU A 10 45.08 26.25 3.47
C LEU A 10 44.49 27.66 3.42
N VAL A 11 43.18 27.78 3.19
CA VAL A 11 42.43 29.00 3.52
C VAL A 11 41.71 28.79 4.84
N SER A 12 42.10 29.59 5.82
CA SER A 12 41.60 29.64 7.18
C SER A 12 40.50 30.70 7.36
N GLY A 13 39.45 30.34 8.12
CA GLY A 13 38.77 31.24 9.06
C GLY A 13 37.62 32.11 8.54
N GLY A 14 36.39 31.80 8.98
CA GLY A 14 35.22 32.65 8.77
C GLY A 14 33.96 32.26 9.56
N GLY A 15 34.04 32.32 10.90
CA GLY A 15 32.94 32.58 11.86
C GLY A 15 31.56 31.92 11.69
N ALA A 16 31.34 30.77 12.31
CA ALA A 16 30.00 30.23 12.56
C ALA A 16 29.43 30.74 13.89
N SER A 17 28.47 31.69 13.84
CA SER A 17 27.64 32.07 14.98
C SER A 17 26.62 30.97 15.27
N SER A 18 26.81 30.21 16.35
CA SER A 18 25.86 29.18 16.80
C SER A 18 24.56 29.81 17.32
N ARG A 19 23.47 29.74 16.55
CA ARG A 19 22.12 29.87 17.12
C ARG A 19 21.65 28.49 17.54
N ARG A 20 21.51 28.25 18.85
CA ARG A 20 20.85 27.05 19.38
C ARG A 20 19.38 27.09 18.96
N VAL A 21 19.00 26.22 18.03
CA VAL A 21 17.59 25.92 17.76
C VAL A 21 17.12 25.02 18.90
N GLY A 22 16.27 25.55 19.78
CA GLY A 22 15.67 24.79 20.88
C GLY A 22 14.77 23.69 20.33
N THR A 23 15.05 22.44 20.69
CA THR A 23 14.20 21.29 20.37
C THR A 23 12.97 21.30 21.27
N ARG A 24 11.85 21.85 20.78
CA ARG A 24 10.55 21.63 21.43
C ARG A 24 10.12 20.18 21.15
N ARG A 25 10.08 19.36 22.19
CA ARG A 25 9.46 18.02 22.13
C ARG A 25 7.98 18.17 21.70
N PRO A 26 7.46 17.30 20.82
CA PRO A 26 6.04 17.29 20.51
C PRO A 26 5.23 16.90 21.76
N ARG A 27 4.08 17.56 21.96
CA ARG A 27 3.15 17.22 23.04
C ARG A 27 2.48 15.87 22.73
N PRO A 28 2.24 15.02 23.74
CA PRO A 28 1.48 13.78 23.55
C PRO A 28 0.02 14.10 23.15
N PRO A 29 -0.65 13.21 22.41
CA PRO A 29 -2.07 13.37 22.11
C PRO A 29 -2.92 13.31 23.38
N ALA A 30 -4.02 14.07 23.39
CA ALA A 30 -4.97 14.10 24.50
C ALA A 30 -5.64 12.73 24.69
N PRO A 31 -5.95 12.34 25.95
CA PRO A 31 -6.65 11.08 26.23
C PRO A 31 -8.07 11.09 25.65
N LEU A 32 -8.54 9.91 25.23
CA LEU A 32 -9.81 9.63 24.56
C LEU A 32 -11.08 9.84 25.44
N SER A 33 -11.03 10.69 26.47
CA SER A 33 -12.14 10.87 27.43
C SER A 33 -13.08 12.05 27.14
N ASP A 34 -12.77 12.91 26.17
CA ASP A 34 -13.46 14.21 26.00
C ASP A 34 -14.43 14.27 24.81
N TRP A 35 -14.92 13.13 24.31
CA TRP A 35 -16.01 13.14 23.33
C TRP A 35 -17.38 13.19 24.04
N PRO A 36 -18.24 14.18 23.76
CA PRO A 36 -19.59 14.22 24.32
C PRO A 36 -20.45 13.09 23.74
N ALA A 37 -21.06 12.30 24.61
CA ALA A 37 -21.98 11.23 24.24
C ALA A 37 -23.28 11.78 23.62
N PRO A 38 -23.86 11.13 22.60
CA PRO A 38 -25.15 11.53 22.05
C PRO A 38 -26.29 11.27 23.05
N ALA A 39 -27.14 12.28 23.21
CA ALA A 39 -28.31 12.25 24.07
C ALA A 39 -29.41 11.33 23.51
N GLY A 40 -29.71 10.26 24.25
CA GLY A 40 -31.08 9.89 24.66
C GLY A 40 -32.06 9.25 23.66
N HIS A 41 -32.93 8.43 24.27
CA HIS A 41 -34.31 8.07 23.90
C HIS A 41 -34.45 6.77 23.07
N CYS A 42 -35.33 5.80 23.35
CA CYS A 42 -36.44 5.63 24.30
C CYS A 42 -36.62 4.12 24.58
N GLY A 43 -37.03 3.76 25.80
CA GLY A 43 -37.40 2.38 26.14
C GLY A 43 -38.69 1.92 25.47
N PRO A 44 -38.90 0.60 25.27
CA PRO A 44 -40.10 0.09 24.62
C PRO A 44 -41.31 0.13 25.58
N PRO A 45 -42.53 0.44 25.08
CA PRO A 45 -43.73 0.44 25.92
C PRO A 45 -44.20 -0.99 26.25
N ALA A 46 -44.87 -1.12 27.39
CA ALA A 46 -45.41 -2.36 27.93
C ALA A 46 -46.49 -3.01 27.04
N ARG A 47 -46.50 -4.35 26.99
CA ARG A 47 -47.46 -5.16 26.24
C ARG A 47 -48.84 -5.21 26.94
N PRO A 48 -49.96 -4.98 26.23
CA PRO A 48 -51.28 -5.31 26.75
C PRO A 48 -51.61 -6.80 26.52
N SER A 49 -52.38 -7.38 27.44
CA SER A 49 -52.81 -8.77 27.46
C SER A 49 -53.83 -9.08 26.34
N ARG A 50 -53.55 -10.14 25.57
CA ARG A 50 -54.38 -10.58 24.43
C ARG A 50 -55.52 -11.47 24.93
N ARG A 51 -56.76 -10.96 24.97
CA ARG A 51 -57.98 -11.80 25.01
C ARG A 51 -58.16 -12.46 23.65
N ARG A 52 -58.21 -13.80 23.63
CA ARG A 52 -58.62 -14.58 22.45
C ARG A 52 -60.09 -14.31 22.14
N ARG A 53 -60.38 -13.82 20.93
CA ARG A 53 -61.69 -13.98 20.29
C ARG A 53 -61.48 -14.69 18.96
N SER A 54 -62.19 -15.78 18.79
CA SER A 54 -62.27 -16.63 17.61
C SER A 54 -63.26 -16.05 16.60
N SER A 55 -62.85 -15.98 15.33
CA SER A 55 -63.75 -16.08 14.16
C SER A 55 -62.93 -16.05 12.86
N SER A 56 -62.92 -17.16 12.14
CA SER A 56 -62.70 -17.23 10.69
C SER A 56 -64.05 -17.02 9.97
N PRO A 57 -64.13 -16.97 8.62
CA PRO A 57 -63.21 -16.43 7.61
C PRO A 57 -63.95 -15.50 6.62
N LEU A 58 -63.24 -14.73 5.78
CA LEU A 58 -63.72 -14.36 4.44
C LEU A 58 -62.55 -13.85 3.60
N GLY A 59 -62.36 -14.48 2.44
CA GLY A 59 -61.24 -14.25 1.54
C GLY A 59 -61.31 -12.91 0.85
N LEU A 60 -60.17 -12.23 0.80
CA LEU A 60 -59.87 -11.24 -0.21
C LEU A 60 -58.46 -11.54 -0.70
N ALA A 61 -58.34 -12.06 -1.92
CA ALA A 61 -57.07 -12.25 -2.59
C ALA A 61 -56.47 -10.88 -2.88
N MET A 62 -55.60 -10.40 -2.01
CA MET A 62 -54.76 -9.23 -2.25
C MET A 62 -53.71 -9.61 -3.29
N SER A 63 -53.92 -9.16 -4.53
CA SER A 63 -52.89 -9.14 -5.57
C SER A 63 -51.73 -8.27 -5.10
N SER A 64 -50.71 -8.90 -4.50
CA SER A 64 -49.45 -8.23 -4.19
C SER A 64 -48.62 -8.16 -5.48
N SER A 65 -48.73 -7.03 -6.19
CA SER A 65 -47.77 -6.70 -7.23
C SER A 65 -46.37 -6.66 -6.61
N PRO A 66 -45.36 -7.35 -7.15
CA PRO A 66 -44.03 -7.33 -6.57
C PRO A 66 -43.42 -5.95 -6.81
N VAL A 67 -43.35 -5.14 -5.75
CA VAL A 67 -42.57 -3.90 -5.76
C VAL A 67 -41.12 -4.29 -6.02
N LYS A 68 -40.64 -3.99 -7.23
CA LYS A 68 -39.26 -4.22 -7.66
C LYS A 68 -38.36 -3.44 -6.71
N ARG A 69 -37.72 -4.11 -5.74
CA ARG A 69 -36.76 -3.47 -4.81
C ARG A 69 -35.70 -2.77 -5.66
N GLN A 70 -35.74 -1.44 -5.64
CA GLN A 70 -34.76 -0.63 -6.33
C GLN A 70 -33.42 -0.88 -5.63
N ARG A 71 -32.46 -1.48 -6.34
CA ARG A 71 -31.13 -1.74 -5.79
C ARG A 71 -30.48 -0.37 -5.60
N MET A 72 -30.47 0.11 -4.35
CA MET A 72 -29.70 1.30 -4.01
C MET A 72 -28.23 0.94 -4.16
N GLU A 73 -27.51 1.74 -4.95
CA GLU A 73 -26.06 1.59 -5.13
C GLU A 73 -25.37 1.77 -3.77
N SER A 74 -24.37 0.92 -3.50
CA SER A 74 -23.58 1.06 -2.28
C SER A 74 -22.77 2.36 -2.30
N ALA A 75 -22.33 2.84 -1.14
CA ALA A 75 -21.45 4.01 -1.08
C ALA A 75 -20.16 3.81 -1.91
N LEU A 76 -19.66 2.57 -1.99
CA LEU A 76 -18.52 2.21 -2.82
C LEU A 76 -18.83 2.34 -4.32
N ASP A 77 -20.01 1.87 -4.75
CA ASP A 77 -20.43 1.97 -6.15
C ASP A 77 -20.58 3.43 -6.58
N GLN A 78 -21.12 4.29 -5.70
CA GLN A 78 -21.21 5.73 -5.92
C GLN A 78 -19.82 6.37 -5.97
N LEU A 79 -18.89 5.99 -5.08
CA LEU A 79 -17.52 6.52 -5.08
C LEU A 79 -16.78 6.22 -6.38
N LYS A 80 -17.00 5.03 -6.97
CA LYS A 80 -16.39 4.64 -8.25
C LYS A 80 -16.78 5.53 -9.43
N GLN A 81 -17.88 6.28 -9.32
CA GLN A 81 -18.31 7.23 -10.35
C GLN A 81 -17.47 8.52 -10.36
N PHE A 82 -16.84 8.87 -9.23
CA PHE A 82 -16.08 10.11 -9.06
C PHE A 82 -14.58 9.88 -8.92
N THR A 83 -14.18 8.72 -8.42
CA THR A 83 -12.79 8.41 -8.03
C THR A 83 -12.40 7.02 -8.50
N THR A 84 -11.16 6.89 -8.99
CA THR A 84 -10.55 5.58 -9.22
C THR A 84 -10.26 4.90 -7.89
N VAL A 85 -10.97 3.80 -7.60
CA VAL A 85 -10.77 3.02 -6.37
C VAL A 85 -9.55 2.11 -6.50
N VAL A 86 -8.71 2.13 -5.48
CA VAL A 86 -7.48 1.34 -5.36
C VAL A 86 -7.57 0.51 -4.07
N ALA A 87 -7.19 -0.77 -4.13
CA ALA A 87 -7.13 -1.60 -2.93
C ALA A 87 -5.74 -1.53 -2.29
N ASP A 88 -5.67 -1.24 -0.99
CA ASP A 88 -4.41 -1.21 -0.23
C ASP A 88 -4.25 -2.49 0.60
N THR A 89 -3.72 -3.54 -0.04
CA THR A 89 -3.58 -4.87 0.57
C THR A 89 -2.55 -5.74 -0.16
N GLY A 90 -1.90 -6.65 0.57
CA GLY A 90 -1.14 -7.77 0.01
C GLY A 90 -1.96 -9.06 -0.15
N ASP A 91 -3.18 -9.09 0.40
CA ASP A 91 -4.11 -10.21 0.32
C ASP A 91 -4.88 -10.18 -1.00
N PHE A 92 -4.38 -10.88 -2.01
CA PHE A 92 -4.98 -10.91 -3.34
C PHE A 92 -6.24 -11.78 -3.44
N HIS A 93 -6.60 -12.55 -2.41
CA HIS A 93 -7.92 -13.19 -2.32
C HIS A 93 -9.02 -12.17 -2.00
N ALA A 94 -8.72 -11.15 -1.20
CA ALA A 94 -9.66 -10.08 -0.86
C ALA A 94 -9.89 -9.08 -2.02
N ILE A 95 -8.98 -9.02 -3.00
CA ILE A 95 -9.07 -8.08 -4.13
C ILE A 95 -10.27 -8.37 -5.05
N ASP A 96 -10.60 -9.66 -5.25
CA ASP A 96 -11.67 -10.09 -6.15
C ASP A 96 -13.07 -9.60 -5.70
N GLU A 97 -13.25 -9.39 -4.40
CA GLU A 97 -14.52 -8.95 -3.81
C GLU A 97 -14.88 -7.51 -4.24
N TYR A 98 -13.90 -6.60 -4.19
CA TYR A 98 -14.14 -5.17 -4.36
C TYR A 98 -13.89 -4.66 -5.79
N LYS A 99 -13.26 -5.48 -6.65
CA LYS A 99 -12.94 -5.15 -8.05
C LYS A 99 -12.33 -3.74 -8.20
N PRO A 100 -11.19 -3.46 -7.56
CA PRO A 100 -10.51 -2.17 -7.68
C PRO A 100 -9.88 -2.01 -9.07
N GLN A 101 -9.54 -0.77 -9.42
CA GLN A 101 -8.81 -0.48 -10.66
C GLN A 101 -7.33 -0.84 -10.51
N ASP A 102 -6.68 -0.28 -9.48
CA ASP A 102 -5.28 -0.48 -9.14
C ASP A 102 -5.18 -1.14 -7.75
N ALA A 103 -3.98 -1.58 -7.35
CA ALA A 103 -3.69 -2.01 -5.98
C ALA A 103 -2.36 -1.46 -5.47
N THR A 104 -2.26 -1.26 -4.16
CA THR A 104 -1.05 -0.81 -3.49
C THR A 104 -0.60 -1.83 -2.46
N THR A 105 0.70 -2.11 -2.45
CA THR A 105 1.36 -2.84 -1.37
C THR A 105 2.36 -1.92 -0.68
N ASN A 106 2.80 -2.32 0.50
CA ASN A 106 3.89 -1.72 1.24
C ASN A 106 4.57 -2.82 2.09
N PRO A 107 5.75 -2.56 2.70
CA PRO A 107 6.47 -3.60 3.42
C PRO A 107 5.65 -4.27 4.54
N SER A 108 4.81 -3.52 5.25
CA SER A 108 3.96 -4.07 6.31
C SER A 108 2.86 -4.99 5.76
N LEU A 109 2.24 -4.62 4.63
CA LEU A 109 1.22 -5.45 3.98
C LEU A 109 1.82 -6.74 3.41
N ILE A 110 3.01 -6.68 2.82
CA ILE A 110 3.72 -7.88 2.33
C ILE A 110 4.13 -8.76 3.51
N LEU A 111 4.61 -8.18 4.62
CA LEU A 111 4.95 -8.94 5.82
C LEU A 111 3.74 -9.69 6.38
N ALA A 112 2.60 -9.01 6.51
CA ALA A 112 1.36 -9.62 6.98
C ALA A 112 0.89 -10.74 6.04
N ALA A 113 0.90 -10.51 4.73
CA ALA A 113 0.51 -11.52 3.75
C ALA A 113 1.47 -12.72 3.74
N ALA A 114 2.79 -12.51 3.80
CA ALA A 114 3.78 -13.59 3.80
C ALA A 114 3.67 -14.53 5.02
N GLN A 115 3.01 -14.10 6.10
CA GLN A 115 2.74 -14.94 7.28
C GLN A 115 1.49 -15.81 7.12
N MET A 116 0.66 -15.57 6.09
CA MET A 116 -0.57 -16.31 5.87
C MET A 116 -0.26 -17.69 5.26
N PRO A 117 -0.88 -18.79 5.75
CA PRO A 117 -0.68 -20.13 5.19
C PRO A 117 -0.98 -20.23 3.68
N ALA A 118 -1.95 -19.45 3.20
CA ALA A 118 -2.36 -19.43 1.80
C ALA A 118 -1.26 -18.98 0.83
N TYR A 119 -0.24 -18.26 1.32
CA TYR A 119 0.79 -17.63 0.49
C TYR A 119 2.19 -18.24 0.67
N GLN A 120 2.31 -19.36 1.38
CA GLN A 120 3.62 -19.98 1.65
C GLN A 120 4.33 -20.47 0.38
N GLU A 121 3.58 -20.86 -0.66
CA GLU A 121 4.19 -21.24 -1.94
C GLU A 121 4.99 -20.09 -2.57
N LEU A 122 4.51 -18.85 -2.46
CA LEU A 122 5.23 -17.66 -2.94
C LEU A 122 6.48 -17.40 -2.09
N VAL A 123 6.39 -17.63 -0.78
CA VAL A 123 7.53 -17.49 0.14
C VAL A 123 8.63 -18.50 -0.19
N GLU A 124 8.26 -19.76 -0.40
CA GLU A 124 9.21 -20.82 -0.77
C GLU A 124 9.82 -20.58 -2.16
N GLU A 125 9.04 -20.12 -3.15
CA GLU A 125 9.58 -19.73 -4.46
C GLU A 125 10.61 -18.60 -4.32
N ALA A 126 10.30 -17.58 -3.52
CA ALA A 126 11.21 -16.47 -3.26
C ALA A 126 12.51 -16.93 -2.57
N ILE A 127 12.42 -17.81 -1.58
CA ILE A 127 13.58 -18.41 -0.91
C ILE A 127 14.42 -19.22 -1.90
N ALA A 128 13.79 -20.04 -2.74
CA ALA A 128 14.48 -20.82 -3.76
C ALA A 128 15.20 -19.92 -4.78
N TYR A 129 14.56 -18.85 -5.23
CA TYR A 129 15.17 -17.83 -6.10
C TYR A 129 16.39 -17.18 -5.45
N GLY A 130 16.26 -16.77 -4.17
CA GLY A 130 17.36 -16.18 -3.41
C GLY A 130 18.57 -17.10 -3.30
N ARG A 131 18.35 -18.37 -2.92
CA ARG A 131 19.39 -19.40 -2.81
C ARG A 131 20.12 -19.66 -4.12
N LYS A 132 19.43 -19.57 -5.27
CA LYS A 132 20.02 -19.79 -6.60
C LYS A 132 20.99 -18.68 -7.02
N LEU A 133 20.73 -17.44 -6.64
CA LEU A 133 21.51 -16.28 -7.11
C LEU A 133 22.57 -15.78 -6.12
N GLY A 134 22.36 -15.97 -4.81
CA GLY A 134 23.22 -15.38 -3.78
C GLY A 134 24.40 -16.26 -3.36
N ARG A 135 25.59 -15.66 -3.26
CA ARG A 135 26.79 -16.34 -2.74
C ARG A 135 26.87 -16.26 -1.21
N SER A 136 26.49 -15.11 -0.64
CA SER A 136 26.39 -14.89 0.80
C SER A 136 24.94 -15.02 1.28
N GLN A 137 24.75 -15.27 2.58
CA GLN A 137 23.41 -15.31 3.17
C GLN A 137 22.67 -13.97 3.00
N GLU A 138 23.37 -12.85 3.13
CA GLU A 138 22.80 -11.51 2.95
C GLU A 138 22.29 -11.30 1.52
N ASP A 139 23.08 -11.70 0.51
CA ASP A 139 22.65 -11.63 -0.89
C ASP A 139 21.45 -12.53 -1.18
N GLN A 140 21.40 -13.73 -0.58
CA GLN A 140 20.28 -14.64 -0.74
C GLN A 140 18.99 -14.04 -0.16
N ILE A 141 19.07 -13.47 1.05
CA ILE A 141 17.92 -12.80 1.70
C ILE A 141 17.46 -11.61 0.88
N LYS A 142 18.40 -10.78 0.39
CA LYS A 142 18.09 -9.61 -0.44
C LYS A 142 17.41 -9.99 -1.76
N ASN A 143 17.90 -11.02 -2.43
CA ASN A 143 17.26 -11.51 -3.66
C ASN A 143 15.90 -12.16 -3.38
N ALA A 144 15.76 -12.89 -2.27
CA ALA A 144 14.50 -13.49 -1.88
C ALA A 144 13.44 -12.44 -1.57
N ILE A 145 13.75 -11.40 -0.78
CA ILE A 145 12.78 -10.36 -0.43
C ILE A 145 12.33 -9.55 -1.65
N ASP A 146 13.26 -9.18 -2.54
CA ASP A 146 12.91 -8.48 -3.78
C ASP A 146 12.01 -9.35 -4.67
N LYS A 147 12.32 -10.66 -4.78
CA LYS A 147 11.50 -11.61 -5.54
C LYS A 147 10.11 -11.80 -4.90
N LEU A 148 10.02 -11.87 -3.57
CA LEU A 148 8.75 -12.02 -2.86
C LEU A 148 7.80 -10.86 -3.16
N PHE A 149 8.29 -9.62 -3.11
CA PHE A 149 7.50 -8.43 -3.45
C PHE A 149 6.95 -8.51 -4.88
N VAL A 150 7.78 -8.95 -5.81
CA VAL A 150 7.40 -9.11 -7.23
C VAL A 150 6.40 -10.24 -7.43
N LEU A 151 6.52 -11.35 -6.70
CA LEU A 151 5.56 -12.47 -6.76
C LEU A 151 4.16 -12.04 -6.29
N PHE A 152 4.08 -11.35 -5.15
CA PHE A 152 2.80 -10.80 -4.69
C PHE A 152 2.21 -9.83 -5.72
N GLY A 153 3.01 -8.91 -6.25
CA GLY A 153 2.53 -7.99 -7.28
C GLY A 153 2.09 -8.70 -8.56
N ALA A 154 2.78 -9.76 -8.96
CA ALA A 154 2.39 -10.58 -10.11
C ALA A 154 1.04 -11.26 -9.90
N GLU A 155 0.78 -11.84 -8.72
CA GLU A 155 -0.53 -12.42 -8.40
C GLU A 155 -1.64 -11.37 -8.36
N ILE A 156 -1.37 -10.21 -7.75
CA ILE A 156 -2.30 -9.07 -7.72
C ILE A 156 -2.69 -8.63 -9.14
N LEU A 157 -1.72 -8.52 -10.05
CA LEU A 157 -1.95 -8.08 -11.44
C LEU A 157 -2.80 -9.05 -12.27
N LYS A 158 -2.93 -10.32 -11.86
CA LYS A 158 -3.88 -11.26 -12.46
C LYS A 158 -5.34 -10.94 -12.08
N LYS A 159 -5.55 -10.21 -10.98
CA LYS A 159 -6.87 -9.90 -10.41
C LYS A 159 -7.39 -8.51 -10.78
N ILE A 160 -6.49 -7.57 -11.08
CA ILE A 160 -6.84 -6.18 -11.38
C ILE A 160 -6.56 -5.81 -12.85
N PRO A 161 -7.34 -4.90 -13.45
CA PRO A 161 -7.09 -4.43 -14.81
C PRO A 161 -5.96 -3.38 -14.88
N GLY A 162 -5.73 -2.66 -13.79
CA GLY A 162 -4.77 -1.55 -13.73
C GLY A 162 -3.42 -1.94 -13.15
N ARG A 163 -2.84 -1.10 -12.31
CA ARG A 163 -1.44 -1.20 -11.87
C ARG A 163 -1.30 -1.69 -10.43
N VAL A 164 -0.14 -2.24 -10.12
CA VAL A 164 0.26 -2.56 -8.74
C VAL A 164 1.39 -1.64 -8.29
N SER A 165 1.30 -1.12 -7.06
CA SER A 165 2.40 -0.40 -6.42
C SER A 165 3.26 -1.35 -5.59
N THR A 166 4.58 -1.28 -5.76
CA THR A 166 5.59 -2.05 -5.03
C THR A 166 6.63 -1.12 -4.43
N GLU A 167 6.87 -1.22 -3.13
CA GLU A 167 7.71 -0.27 -2.40
C GLU A 167 9.19 -0.69 -2.37
N VAL A 168 10.07 0.30 -2.51
CA VAL A 168 11.51 0.14 -2.30
C VAL A 168 11.81 0.02 -0.81
N ASP A 169 12.85 -0.74 -0.47
CA ASP A 169 13.35 -0.87 0.90
C ASP A 169 13.55 0.49 1.58
N ALA A 170 12.77 0.75 2.63
CA ALA A 170 12.75 2.02 3.33
C ALA A 170 14.10 2.39 3.97
N ARG A 171 15.01 1.43 4.17
CA ARG A 171 16.38 1.72 4.65
C ARG A 171 17.19 2.54 3.66
N LEU A 172 16.78 2.55 2.39
CA LEU A 172 17.42 3.30 1.31
C LEU A 172 16.86 4.73 1.18
N SER A 173 15.88 5.14 2.01
CA SER A 173 15.15 6.40 1.83
C SER A 173 16.01 7.67 1.78
N PHE A 174 17.22 7.62 2.30
CA PHE A 174 18.17 8.75 2.30
C PHE A 174 19.37 8.51 1.37
N ASP A 175 19.28 7.52 0.48
CA ASP A 175 20.27 7.20 -0.55
C ASP A 175 19.58 7.16 -1.92
N LYS A 176 19.70 8.28 -2.63
CA LYS A 176 19.10 8.49 -3.95
C LYS A 176 19.52 7.41 -4.94
N ASP A 177 20.81 7.12 -5.04
CA ASP A 177 21.33 6.23 -6.08
C ASP A 177 21.00 4.76 -5.74
N ALA A 178 21.03 4.39 -4.47
CA ALA A 178 20.57 3.07 -4.03
C ALA A 178 19.07 2.86 -4.27
N MET A 179 18.22 3.87 -4.05
CA MET A 179 16.79 3.81 -4.40
C MET A 179 16.58 3.61 -5.91
N VAL A 180 17.27 4.38 -6.76
CA VAL A 180 17.17 4.23 -8.22
C VAL A 180 17.63 2.83 -8.65
N ALA A 181 18.75 2.33 -8.09
CA ALA A 181 19.24 1.00 -8.38
C ALA A 181 18.24 -0.09 -7.97
N ARG A 182 17.63 0.02 -6.77
CA ARG A 182 16.63 -0.94 -6.31
C ARG A 182 15.36 -0.89 -7.14
N ALA A 183 14.86 0.30 -7.46
CA ALA A 183 13.70 0.48 -8.33
C ALA A 183 13.88 -0.23 -9.68
N ARG A 184 15.05 -0.05 -10.31
CA ARG A 184 15.40 -0.73 -11.57
C ARG A 184 15.46 -2.24 -11.40
N ARG A 185 16.02 -2.74 -10.30
CA ARG A 185 16.06 -4.19 -10.01
C ARG A 185 14.65 -4.78 -9.93
N LEU A 186 13.72 -4.12 -9.23
CA LEU A 186 12.33 -4.56 -9.15
C LEU A 186 11.65 -4.60 -10.52
N ILE A 187 11.87 -3.60 -11.37
CA ILE A 187 11.33 -3.57 -12.74
C ILE A 187 11.88 -4.72 -13.59
N GLU A 188 13.19 -5.04 -13.51
CA GLU A 188 13.74 -6.19 -14.23
C GLU A 188 13.18 -7.51 -13.71
N LEU A 189 12.94 -7.66 -12.40
CA LEU A 189 12.29 -8.85 -11.85
C LEU A 189 10.84 -9.00 -12.33
N TYR A 190 10.08 -7.91 -12.46
CA TYR A 190 8.75 -7.95 -13.07
C TYR A 190 8.82 -8.37 -14.55
N LYS A 191 9.80 -7.86 -15.28
CA LYS A 191 10.05 -8.25 -16.67
C LYS A 191 10.46 -9.72 -16.80
N GLU A 192 11.28 -10.25 -15.89
CA GLU A 192 11.59 -11.69 -15.78
C GLU A 192 10.30 -12.50 -15.58
N ALA A 193 9.31 -11.97 -14.86
CA ALA A 193 7.98 -12.56 -14.69
C ALA A 193 7.00 -12.29 -15.85
N GLY A 194 7.47 -11.69 -16.97
CA GLY A 194 6.65 -11.40 -18.14
C GLY A 194 5.72 -10.19 -18.02
N ILE A 195 5.94 -9.32 -17.03
CA ILE A 195 5.08 -8.17 -16.75
C ILE A 195 5.71 -6.87 -17.27
N SER A 196 4.96 -6.11 -18.09
CA SER A 196 5.39 -4.79 -18.55
C SER A 196 5.49 -3.80 -17.39
N LYS A 197 6.51 -2.95 -17.42
CA LYS A 197 6.67 -1.81 -16.49
C LYS A 197 5.47 -0.87 -16.45
N ASP A 198 4.63 -0.85 -17.49
CA ASP A 198 3.42 -0.01 -17.55
C ASP A 198 2.33 -0.46 -16.55
N ARG A 199 2.40 -1.70 -16.07
CA ARG A 199 1.54 -2.26 -15.03
C ARG A 199 2.07 -2.00 -13.61
N ILE A 200 3.24 -1.38 -13.47
CA ILE A 200 3.97 -1.26 -12.20
C ILE A 200 4.11 0.21 -11.79
N LEU A 201 3.90 0.48 -10.51
CA LEU A 201 4.32 1.70 -9.85
C LEU A 201 5.34 1.35 -8.76
N ILE A 202 6.52 1.95 -8.81
CA ILE A 202 7.53 1.83 -7.77
C ILE A 202 7.27 2.95 -6.76
N LYS A 203 7.04 2.54 -5.52
CA LYS A 203 6.77 3.43 -4.39
C LYS A 203 8.09 3.78 -3.70
N LEU A 204 8.36 5.07 -3.59
CA LEU A 204 9.50 5.64 -2.89
C LEU A 204 8.99 6.50 -1.74
N SER A 205 9.74 6.53 -0.63
CA SER A 205 9.48 7.47 0.46
C SER A 205 9.72 8.91 0.00
N SER A 206 8.81 9.82 0.35
CA SER A 206 8.91 11.25 -0.02
C SER A 206 9.92 12.06 0.82
N THR A 207 11.12 11.52 1.00
CA THR A 207 12.30 12.29 1.44
C THR A 207 12.82 13.15 0.29
N TRP A 208 13.75 14.07 0.57
CA TRP A 208 14.41 14.84 -0.49
C TRP A 208 15.09 13.92 -1.51
N GLU A 209 15.86 12.94 -1.04
CA GLU A 209 16.55 11.96 -1.86
C GLU A 209 15.56 11.11 -2.66
N GLY A 210 14.41 10.74 -2.07
CA GLY A 210 13.37 9.96 -2.71
C GLY A 210 12.70 10.72 -3.86
N ILE A 211 12.36 11.99 -3.65
CA ILE A 211 11.83 12.87 -4.71
C ILE A 211 12.83 13.02 -5.85
N GLN A 212 14.12 13.21 -5.53
CA GLN A 212 15.19 13.32 -6.52
C GLN A 212 15.45 12.01 -7.26
N ALA A 213 15.29 10.86 -6.59
CA ALA A 213 15.37 9.54 -7.20
C ALA A 213 14.20 9.32 -8.18
N GLY A 214 12.97 9.62 -7.77
CA GLY A 214 11.79 9.58 -8.62
C GLY A 214 11.95 10.43 -9.88
N LYS A 215 12.39 11.68 -9.73
CA LYS A 215 12.68 12.59 -10.85
C LYS A 215 13.73 12.00 -11.82
N SER A 216 14.84 11.49 -11.29
CA SER A 216 15.94 10.95 -12.10
C SER A 216 15.52 9.75 -12.93
N ALA A 217 14.69 8.87 -12.38
CA ALA A 217 14.22 7.69 -13.09
C ALA A 217 13.02 7.97 -14.02
N LEU A 218 12.18 8.96 -13.73
CA LEU A 218 11.16 9.47 -14.67
C LEU A 218 11.78 10.08 -15.94
N CYS A 219 12.90 10.82 -15.82
CA CYS A 219 13.63 11.35 -16.98
C CYS A 219 14.15 10.26 -17.94
N SER A 220 14.24 9.01 -17.51
CA SER A 220 14.64 7.87 -18.35
C SER A 220 13.47 7.15 -19.07
N ARG A 221 12.29 7.78 -19.18
CA ARG A 221 11.03 7.17 -19.73
C ARG A 221 10.55 5.92 -18.95
N ALA A 222 10.86 5.84 -17.66
CA ALA A 222 10.20 4.91 -16.76
C ALA A 222 9.03 5.64 -16.08
N SER A 223 7.85 5.63 -16.71
CA SER A 223 6.60 6.20 -16.18
C SER A 223 6.06 5.47 -14.94
N SER A 224 6.90 4.68 -14.25
CA SER A 224 6.54 3.68 -13.27
C SER A 224 7.01 4.06 -11.86
N LEU A 225 7.20 5.33 -11.53
CA LEU A 225 7.65 5.77 -10.20
C LEU A 225 6.71 6.82 -9.62
N THR A 226 6.25 6.58 -8.41
CA THR A 226 5.39 7.48 -7.64
C THR A 226 5.96 7.63 -6.24
N CYS A 227 6.26 8.86 -5.82
CA CYS A 227 6.61 9.16 -4.44
C CYS A 227 5.30 9.30 -3.64
N TRP A 228 5.24 8.65 -2.48
CA TRP A 228 4.13 8.74 -1.53
C TRP A 228 4.64 9.21 -0.16
#